data_AF-A0AAW0YBT9-F1
#
_entry.id   AF-A0AAW0YBT9-F1
#
_cell.length_a   1.000
_cell.length_b   1.000
_cell.length_c   1.000
_cell.angle_alpha   90.00
_cell.angle_beta   90.00
_cell.angle_gamma   90.00
#
_symmetry.space_group_name_H-M   'P 1'
#
loop_
_entity.id
_entity.type
_entity.pdbx_description
1 polymer ?
#
loop_
_entity_poly.entity_id
_entity_poly.type
_entity_poly.pdbx_seq_one_letter_code
_entity_poly.pdbx_strand_id
1 'polypeptide(L)'
;FENNLGVGVTLMGLTGETRESEESSFFPLSQLRLPYHMFGMVDICDSTKELKIEERIFVYYKYDNRPVDCIKIFSSVFNVKNFGFRLLQFNLYNSTLDPVARDRIVLYDGDIYNYTTVEFAEIHVNSGNHMRFFKTEGTSLSVELHVTGASGDLGFVAEIVTLPISDLGINRNILHNFTYNEYYNNVEGAFFTATAGEVNPWMCLSYSRLENNGRQLYGNFTTTRAAVYLDIQNMQDVYFKNNLVRNNTGGVYIMAGSMGAATKLQANVTNNLFEETLHWPSLYIATRENSAYQHALIAYNDFSWSYSPYHDVITLAQVVSEFTHNYLHSNIGRHILDIYGFQKVRLPVYQTTSHNSLAKNMAVDPTYQGTIIAGS
;
A
#
# COMPACT_ATOMS: atom_id res chain seq x y z
N PHE A 1 -19.99 -7.16 -6.38
CA PHE A 1 -19.71 -6.02 -5.48
C PHE A 1 -20.15 -4.75 -6.16
N GLU A 2 -21.34 -4.25 -5.82
CA GLU A 2 -22.03 -3.29 -6.68
C GLU A 2 -22.67 -2.15 -5.89
N ASN A 3 -22.74 -0.98 -6.51
CA ASN A 3 -23.51 0.17 -6.07
C ASN A 3 -23.21 0.60 -4.62
N ASN A 4 -21.94 0.60 -4.23
CA ASN A 4 -21.52 1.04 -2.90
C ASN A 4 -20.84 2.42 -2.91
N LEU A 5 -20.83 3.09 -1.76
CA LEU A 5 -20.23 4.42 -1.58
C LEU A 5 -18.70 4.37 -1.37
N GLY A 6 -18.13 3.18 -1.21
CA GLY A 6 -16.71 2.99 -0.96
C GLY A 6 -16.05 2.22 -2.10
N VAL A 7 -15.11 1.35 -1.74
CA VAL A 7 -14.52 0.38 -2.67
C VAL A 7 -15.33 -0.91 -2.66
N GLY A 8 -15.40 -1.60 -3.80
CA GLY A 8 -16.03 -2.93 -3.91
C GLY A 8 -15.47 -3.94 -2.89
N VAL A 9 -14.15 -4.13 -2.88
CA VAL A 9 -13.41 -4.98 -1.93
C VAL A 9 -12.14 -4.29 -1.45
N THR A 10 -11.93 -4.30 -0.13
CA THR A 10 -10.71 -3.83 0.53
C THR A 10 -9.99 -5.00 1.16
N LEU A 11 -8.74 -5.26 0.77
CA LEU A 11 -7.85 -6.24 1.37
C LEU A 11 -6.69 -5.54 2.09
N MET A 12 -6.36 -6.01 3.29
CA MET A 12 -5.23 -5.50 4.06
C MET A 12 -4.38 -6.67 4.53
N GLY A 13 -3.12 -6.71 4.12
CA GLY A 13 -2.15 -7.73 4.54
C GLY A 13 -1.13 -7.13 5.49
N LEU A 14 -1.32 -7.33 6.79
CA LEU A 14 -0.44 -6.83 7.85
C LEU A 14 0.20 -8.03 8.56
N THR A 15 1.28 -8.55 8.02
CA THR A 15 1.87 -9.84 8.46
C THR A 15 3.01 -9.69 9.48
N GLY A 16 3.51 -8.47 9.67
CA GLY A 16 4.66 -8.22 10.55
C GLY A 16 5.94 -8.88 10.03
N GLU A 17 6.90 -9.13 10.90
CA GLU A 17 8.18 -9.75 10.54
C GLU A 17 8.72 -10.62 11.68
N THR A 18 9.35 -11.75 11.34
CA THR A 18 9.95 -12.67 12.32
C THR A 18 11.38 -12.31 12.67
N ARG A 19 12.00 -11.44 11.85
CA ARG A 19 13.35 -10.96 12.09
C ARG A 19 13.35 -9.91 13.19
N GLU A 20 14.37 -10.00 14.03
CA GLU A 20 14.63 -9.06 15.12
C GLU A 20 15.70 -8.02 14.75
N SER A 21 15.89 -7.76 13.45
CA SER A 21 16.80 -6.69 12.98
C SER A 21 16.33 -5.32 13.49
N GLU A 22 17.28 -4.37 13.58
CA GLU A 22 16.98 -3.01 14.04
C GLU A 22 16.02 -2.27 13.10
N GLU A 23 16.04 -2.57 11.81
CA GLU A 23 15.10 -2.05 10.81
C GLU A 23 14.26 -3.19 10.20
N SER A 24 13.03 -2.84 9.87
CA SER A 24 12.07 -3.73 9.21
C SER A 24 12.40 -3.90 7.72
N SER A 25 12.07 -5.06 7.15
CA SER A 25 12.27 -5.37 5.71
C SER A 25 11.21 -4.76 4.79
N PHE A 26 10.37 -3.88 5.31
CA PHE A 26 9.29 -3.19 4.61
C PHE A 26 9.13 -1.79 5.20
N PHE A 27 8.51 -0.91 4.43
CA PHE A 27 8.15 0.42 4.87
C PHE A 27 6.73 0.38 5.47
N PRO A 28 6.45 1.09 6.57
CA PRO A 28 5.08 1.27 7.01
C PRO A 28 4.20 1.85 5.89
N LEU A 29 2.98 1.33 5.74
CA LEU A 29 1.99 1.88 4.82
C LEU A 29 1.59 3.29 5.25
N SER A 30 1.36 4.18 4.29
CA SER A 30 0.93 5.56 4.57
C SER A 30 -0.59 5.69 4.59
N GLN A 31 -1.30 4.90 3.80
CA GLN A 31 -2.76 4.93 3.71
C GLN A 31 -3.32 3.54 3.89
N LEU A 32 -4.25 3.43 4.83
CA LEU A 32 -4.94 2.19 5.13
C LEU A 32 -6.41 2.50 5.41
N ARG A 33 -7.31 1.77 4.74
CA ARG A 33 -8.76 1.96 4.89
C ARG A 33 -9.26 1.11 6.05
N LEU A 34 -9.01 1.56 7.27
CA LEU A 34 -9.44 0.87 8.49
C LEU A 34 -10.91 1.20 8.83
N PRO A 35 -11.79 0.19 8.97
CA PRO A 35 -13.07 0.33 9.65
C PRO A 35 -12.93 0.81 11.10
N TYR A 36 -13.98 1.43 11.63
CA TYR A 36 -14.11 1.63 13.06
C TYR A 36 -14.40 0.28 13.72
N HIS A 37 -13.54 -0.14 14.66
CA HIS A 37 -13.59 -1.42 15.37
C HIS A 37 -13.23 -2.64 14.51
N MET A 38 -11.94 -2.96 14.49
CA MET A 38 -11.41 -4.14 13.81
C MET A 38 -11.33 -5.33 14.77
N PHE A 39 -12.01 -6.43 14.42
CA PHE A 39 -11.87 -7.68 15.18
C PHE A 39 -10.43 -8.18 15.13
N GLY A 40 -9.89 -8.56 16.29
CA GLY A 40 -8.51 -9.06 16.43
C GLY A 40 -7.44 -7.98 16.52
N MET A 41 -7.81 -6.69 16.49
CA MET A 41 -6.91 -5.58 16.74
C MET A 41 -7.40 -4.77 17.96
N VAL A 42 -6.47 -4.13 18.65
CA VAL A 42 -6.75 -3.31 19.84
C VAL A 42 -6.68 -1.84 19.48
N ASP A 43 -7.75 -1.11 19.78
CA ASP A 43 -7.72 0.34 19.79
C ASP A 43 -6.89 0.82 20.99
N ILE A 44 -5.86 1.63 20.74
CA ILE A 44 -5.02 2.19 21.80
C ILE A 44 -5.81 3.06 22.79
N CYS A 45 -6.91 3.67 22.34
CA CYS A 45 -7.78 4.49 23.16
C CYS A 45 -8.93 3.70 23.81
N ASP A 46 -9.00 2.37 23.62
CA ASP A 46 -9.98 1.57 24.33
C ASP A 46 -9.78 1.64 25.85
N SER A 47 -10.88 1.50 26.58
CA SER A 47 -10.99 1.56 28.03
C SER A 47 -10.10 0.56 28.78
N THR A 48 -9.78 -0.59 28.18
CA THR A 48 -8.89 -1.59 28.77
C THR A 48 -7.46 -1.03 28.84
N LYS A 49 -6.99 -0.62 30.01
CA LYS A 49 -5.67 0.03 30.14
C LYS A 49 -4.50 -0.96 30.05
N GLU A 50 -4.68 -2.14 30.63
CA GLU A 50 -3.65 -3.18 30.70
C GLU A 50 -4.06 -4.41 29.90
N LEU A 51 -3.14 -4.92 29.08
CA LEU A 51 -3.31 -6.11 28.27
C LEU A 51 -2.17 -7.08 28.52
N LYS A 52 -2.53 -8.35 28.74
CA LYS A 52 -1.57 -9.44 28.85
C LYS A 52 -1.41 -10.13 27.50
N ILE A 53 -0.18 -10.17 27.00
CA ILE A 53 0.16 -10.73 25.69
C ILE A 53 0.96 -12.02 25.88
N GLU A 54 0.58 -13.06 25.13
CA GLU A 54 1.34 -14.31 25.04
C GLU A 54 2.46 -14.24 23.99
N GLU A 55 2.12 -13.75 22.80
CA GLU A 55 3.03 -13.74 21.65
C GLU A 55 2.93 -12.47 20.80
N ARG A 56 1.73 -12.11 20.31
CA ARG A 56 1.56 -11.01 19.37
C ARG A 56 0.20 -10.35 19.50
N ILE A 57 0.15 -9.03 19.34
CA ILE A 57 -1.08 -8.27 19.20
C ILE A 57 -0.87 -7.11 18.23
N PHE A 58 -1.92 -6.73 17.51
CA PHE A 58 -1.92 -5.51 16.70
C PHE A 58 -2.67 -4.42 17.44
N VAL A 59 -2.03 -3.25 17.53
CA VAL A 59 -2.61 -2.05 18.11
C VAL A 59 -2.80 -1.04 16.99
N TYR A 60 -3.92 -0.34 17.00
CA TYR A 60 -4.19 0.69 16.01
C TYR A 60 -4.76 1.95 16.64
N TYR A 61 -4.63 3.03 15.89
CA TYR A 61 -5.35 4.26 16.11
C TYR A 61 -5.85 4.80 14.77
N LYS A 62 -7.08 5.29 14.77
CA LYS A 62 -7.70 5.99 13.64
C LYS A 62 -8.13 7.37 14.12
N TYR A 63 -7.74 8.40 13.38
CA TYR A 63 -8.10 9.77 13.76
C TYR A 63 -9.62 9.99 13.71
N ASP A 64 -10.06 10.90 14.58
CA ASP A 64 -11.42 11.45 14.58
C ASP A 64 -11.34 12.97 14.79
N ASN A 65 -12.48 13.64 14.81
CA ASN A 65 -12.60 15.09 14.96
C ASN A 65 -12.28 15.62 16.38
N ARG A 66 -11.65 14.83 17.25
CA ARG A 66 -11.33 15.20 18.63
C ARG A 66 -9.88 14.84 18.94
N PRO A 67 -9.17 15.71 19.68
CA PRO A 67 -7.88 15.35 20.23
C PRO A 67 -8.04 14.23 21.26
N VAL A 68 -7.06 13.33 21.33
CA VAL A 68 -7.03 12.27 22.33
C VAL A 68 -5.64 12.11 22.92
N ASP A 69 -5.63 11.71 24.18
CA ASP A 69 -4.43 11.36 24.93
C ASP A 69 -4.70 10.00 25.60
N CYS A 70 -4.03 8.97 25.10
CA CYS A 70 -4.34 7.58 25.39
C CYS A 70 -3.08 6.81 25.76
N ILE A 71 -3.18 6.02 26.82
CA ILE A 71 -2.11 5.16 27.30
C ILE A 71 -2.63 3.73 27.32
N LYS A 72 -1.81 2.81 26.82
CA LYS A 72 -2.00 1.35 26.92
C LYS A 72 -0.74 0.68 27.42
N ILE A 73 -0.89 -0.22 28.38
CA ILE A 73 0.19 -0.96 29.02
C ILE A 73 0.09 -2.43 28.61
N PHE A 74 1.20 -2.98 28.17
CA PHE A 74 1.32 -4.36 27.72
C PHE A 74 2.27 -5.12 28.64
N SER A 75 1.84 -6.26 29.15
CA SER A 75 2.65 -7.14 30.00
C SER A 75 2.66 -8.56 29.45
N SER A 76 3.76 -9.27 29.62
CA SER A 76 3.82 -10.69 29.24
C SER A 76 2.96 -11.50 30.20
N VAL A 77 2.19 -12.49 29.73
CA VAL A 77 1.35 -13.34 30.61
C VAL A 77 2.14 -13.94 31.78
N PHE A 78 3.42 -14.28 31.55
CA PHE A 78 4.31 -14.86 32.56
C PHE A 78 5.29 -13.84 33.16
N ASN A 79 5.27 -12.57 32.75
CA ASN A 79 6.23 -11.53 33.15
C ASN A 79 7.70 -11.92 32.93
N VAL A 80 7.99 -12.70 31.89
CA VAL A 80 9.36 -13.16 31.57
C VAL A 80 9.88 -12.62 30.25
N LYS A 81 8.99 -12.40 29.26
CA LYS A 81 9.39 -12.01 27.92
C LYS A 81 9.45 -10.49 27.78
N ASN A 82 10.46 -10.02 27.06
CA ASN A 82 10.55 -8.63 26.62
C ASN A 82 9.60 -8.37 25.45
N PHE A 83 9.43 -7.11 25.08
CA PHE A 83 8.56 -6.69 23.99
C PHE A 83 9.32 -6.05 22.85
N GLY A 84 8.81 -6.28 21.65
CA GLY A 84 9.14 -5.55 20.44
C GLY A 84 7.94 -4.75 19.95
N PHE A 85 8.18 -3.54 19.46
CA PHE A 85 7.19 -2.66 18.85
C PHE A 85 7.67 -2.27 17.44
N ARG A 86 6.82 -2.44 16.43
CA ARG A 86 7.06 -1.93 15.07
C ARG A 86 5.81 -1.39 14.42
N LEU A 87 6.00 -0.47 13.48
CA LEU A 87 4.91 0.11 12.70
C LEU A 87 4.68 -0.69 11.42
N LEU A 88 3.42 -1.05 11.15
CA LEU A 88 2.98 -1.66 9.89
C LEU A 88 2.29 -0.63 8.99
N GLN A 89 1.62 0.34 9.61
CA GLN A 89 1.09 1.54 8.97
C GLN A 89 1.43 2.73 9.86
N PHE A 90 1.85 3.83 9.26
CA PHE A 90 2.12 5.07 9.98
C PHE A 90 1.86 6.29 9.10
N ASN A 91 0.93 7.14 9.52
CA ASN A 91 0.65 8.43 8.92
C ASN A 91 -0.11 9.31 9.92
N LEU A 92 0.64 9.98 10.80
CA LEU A 92 0.08 10.94 11.76
C LEU A 92 -0.10 12.31 11.12
N TYR A 93 -1.01 13.11 11.66
CA TYR A 93 -1.18 14.50 11.25
C TYR A 93 0.09 15.30 11.56
N ASN A 94 0.49 16.17 10.62
CA ASN A 94 1.68 16.98 10.79
C ASN A 94 1.38 18.24 11.60
N SER A 95 1.42 18.13 12.93
CA SER A 95 1.26 19.24 13.87
C SER A 95 2.60 19.86 14.31
N THR A 96 3.63 19.82 13.46
CA THR A 96 4.95 20.40 13.80
C THR A 96 4.94 21.88 14.13
N LEU A 97 3.97 22.62 13.59
CA LEU A 97 3.73 24.04 13.83
C LEU A 97 2.83 24.30 15.05
N ASP A 98 2.30 23.26 15.69
CA ASP A 98 1.45 23.41 16.87
C ASP A 98 2.32 23.75 18.09
N PRO A 99 2.07 24.90 18.76
CA PRO A 99 2.87 25.34 19.89
C PRO A 99 2.58 24.59 21.21
N VAL A 100 1.50 23.81 21.30
CA VAL A 100 1.09 23.18 22.57
C VAL A 100 1.65 21.77 22.71
N ALA A 101 1.37 20.90 21.76
CA ALA A 101 1.86 19.54 21.75
C ALA A 101 1.76 18.95 20.35
N ARG A 102 2.80 18.20 19.95
CA ARG A 102 2.85 17.54 18.65
C ARG A 102 2.24 16.14 18.72
N ASP A 103 1.67 15.73 17.60
CA ASP A 103 1.10 14.41 17.38
C ASP A 103 2.24 13.39 17.38
N ARG A 104 2.24 12.50 18.37
CA ARG A 104 3.35 11.58 18.63
C ARG A 104 2.90 10.29 19.32
N ILE A 105 3.73 9.27 19.19
CA ILE A 105 3.69 8.03 19.95
C ILE A 105 4.94 8.00 20.82
N VAL A 106 4.77 7.78 22.12
CA VAL A 106 5.89 7.64 23.07
C VAL A 106 5.90 6.21 23.62
N LEU A 107 7.08 5.60 23.64
CA LEU A 107 7.30 4.25 24.11
C LEU A 107 8.11 4.26 25.41
N TYR A 108 7.60 3.53 26.40
CA TYR A 108 8.19 3.41 27.72
C TYR A 108 8.52 1.96 28.04
N ASP A 109 9.69 1.73 28.63
CA ASP A 109 10.10 0.43 29.15
C ASP A 109 9.66 0.30 30.61
N GLY A 110 8.50 -0.31 30.82
CA GLY A 110 7.83 -0.32 32.12
C GLY A 110 6.36 0.11 32.06
N ASP A 111 5.77 0.22 33.24
CA ASP A 111 4.48 0.86 33.46
C ASP A 111 4.68 2.38 33.59
N ILE A 112 4.07 3.17 32.71
CA ILE A 112 4.21 4.64 32.71
C ILE A 112 3.79 5.31 34.03
N TYR A 113 2.93 4.67 34.84
CA TYR A 113 2.52 5.21 36.14
C TYR A 113 3.57 5.00 37.23
N ASN A 114 4.63 4.24 36.96
CA ASN A 114 5.77 4.07 37.86
C ASN A 114 6.84 5.13 37.60
N TYR A 115 7.32 5.78 38.66
CA TYR A 115 8.29 6.88 38.59
C TYR A 115 9.67 6.48 38.06
N THR A 116 9.99 5.18 38.04
CA THR A 116 11.27 4.65 37.54
C THR A 116 11.27 4.35 36.04
N THR A 117 10.11 4.46 35.38
CA THR A 117 9.93 4.03 33.99
C THR A 117 10.64 4.97 33.04
N VAL A 118 11.38 4.41 32.08
CA VAL A 118 12.22 5.16 31.15
C VAL A 118 11.53 5.25 29.79
N GLU A 119 11.41 6.47 29.27
CA GLU A 119 11.10 6.71 27.86
C GLU A 119 12.30 6.31 27.01
N PHE A 120 12.09 5.43 26.03
CA PHE A 120 13.17 4.95 25.17
C PHE A 120 12.97 5.30 23.69
N ALA A 121 11.78 5.77 23.30
CA ALA A 121 11.53 6.26 21.95
C ALA A 121 10.33 7.22 21.87
N GLU A 122 10.48 8.23 21.02
CA GLU A 122 9.42 9.10 20.55
C GLU A 122 9.32 8.99 19.01
N ILE A 123 8.10 8.85 18.51
CA ILE A 123 7.81 8.70 17.08
C ILE A 123 6.80 9.77 16.67
N HIS A 124 7.15 10.57 15.66
CA HIS A 124 6.29 11.60 15.07
C HIS A 124 6.48 11.62 13.55
N VAL A 125 5.70 12.41 12.82
CA VAL A 125 5.67 12.36 11.34
C VAL A 125 7.05 12.58 10.69
N ASN A 126 7.96 13.32 11.34
CA ASN A 126 9.29 13.66 10.82
C ASN A 126 10.45 12.88 11.48
N SER A 127 10.19 11.93 12.38
CA SER A 127 11.23 11.32 13.22
C SER A 127 12.19 10.38 12.48
N GLY A 128 11.93 10.04 11.20
CA GLY A 128 12.80 9.21 10.35
C GLY A 128 13.00 7.76 10.79
N ASN A 129 12.54 7.41 12.00
CA ASN A 129 12.71 6.12 12.67
C ASN A 129 11.51 5.17 12.43
N HIS A 130 10.72 5.38 11.37
CA HIS A 130 9.45 4.66 11.15
C HIS A 130 9.63 3.17 10.84
N MET A 131 10.79 2.77 10.30
CA MET A 131 11.13 1.36 10.04
C MET A 131 11.77 0.66 11.24
N ARG A 132 12.12 1.40 12.30
CA ARG A 132 12.88 0.87 13.43
C ARG A 132 12.04 -0.13 14.23
N PHE A 133 12.66 -1.22 14.63
CA PHE A 133 12.12 -2.18 15.58
C PHE A 133 12.57 -1.80 16.99
N PHE A 134 11.62 -1.31 17.78
CA PHE A 134 11.82 -0.82 19.14
C PHE A 134 11.71 -2.01 20.11
N LYS A 135 12.63 -2.14 21.07
CA LYS A 135 12.67 -3.27 22.00
C LYS A 135 12.78 -2.78 23.44
N THR A 136 12.07 -3.44 24.34
CA THR A 136 12.21 -3.22 25.79
C THR A 136 13.32 -4.10 26.36
N GLU A 137 13.94 -3.64 27.45
CA GLU A 137 14.77 -4.45 28.33
C GLU A 137 13.92 -5.13 29.40
N GLY A 138 12.85 -4.47 29.85
CA GLY A 138 11.88 -5.01 30.80
C GLY A 138 10.80 -5.89 30.16
N THR A 139 9.94 -6.43 31.02
CA THR A 139 8.86 -7.39 30.66
C THR A 139 7.50 -6.72 30.47
N SER A 140 7.50 -5.40 30.33
CA SER A 140 6.32 -4.57 30.09
C SER A 140 6.65 -3.40 29.16
N LEU A 141 5.72 -3.04 28.30
CA LEU A 141 5.80 -1.91 27.38
C LEU A 141 4.60 -1.01 27.61
N SER A 142 4.81 0.29 27.84
CA SER A 142 3.71 1.27 27.76
C SER A 142 3.81 2.09 26.48
N VAL A 143 2.66 2.28 25.84
CA VAL A 143 2.51 3.10 24.64
C VAL A 143 1.58 4.26 24.97
N GLU A 144 2.11 5.48 24.88
CA GLU A 144 1.34 6.71 24.97
C GLU A 144 1.13 7.27 23.56
N LEU A 145 -0.11 7.68 23.28
CA LEU A 145 -0.51 8.38 22.08
C LEU A 145 -1.04 9.75 22.48
N HIS A 146 -0.46 10.78 21.89
CA HIS A 146 -0.99 12.13 21.95
C HIS A 146 -1.24 12.62 20.52
N VAL A 147 -2.47 12.98 20.19
CA VAL A 147 -2.85 13.41 18.83
C VAL A 147 -3.96 14.46 18.85
N THR A 148 -3.92 15.32 17.83
CA THR A 148 -4.98 16.30 17.56
C THR A 148 -6.13 15.69 16.76
N GLY A 149 -7.22 16.45 16.56
CA GLY A 149 -8.32 16.01 15.70
C GLY A 149 -7.99 16.18 14.21
N ALA A 150 -8.15 15.12 13.40
CA ALA A 150 -7.86 15.16 11.97
C ALA A 150 -8.74 14.17 11.15
N SER A 151 -8.45 14.01 9.86
CA SER A 151 -9.17 13.06 8.98
C SER A 151 -8.93 11.61 9.40
N GLY A 152 -9.97 10.78 9.39
CA GLY A 152 -9.89 9.35 9.70
C GLY A 152 -9.08 8.50 8.71
N ASP A 153 -8.56 9.08 7.63
CA ASP A 153 -7.56 8.43 6.75
C ASP A 153 -6.16 8.38 7.38
N LEU A 154 -5.94 9.17 8.43
CA LEU A 154 -4.72 9.21 9.21
C LEU A 154 -4.80 8.23 10.38
N GLY A 155 -3.62 7.82 10.86
CA GLY A 155 -3.52 6.89 11.98
C GLY A 155 -2.26 6.05 11.93
N PHE A 156 -2.27 4.98 12.70
CA PHE A 156 -1.21 3.98 12.65
C PHE A 156 -1.76 2.59 12.98
N VAL A 157 -1.03 1.58 12.52
CA VAL A 157 -1.11 0.20 13.01
C VAL A 157 0.28 -0.21 13.42
N ALA A 158 0.40 -0.70 14.65
CA ALA A 158 1.62 -1.23 15.20
C ALA A 158 1.44 -2.71 15.58
N GLU A 159 2.53 -3.45 15.44
CA GLU A 159 2.67 -4.79 15.97
C GLU A 159 3.42 -4.71 17.30
N ILE A 160 2.86 -5.35 18.32
CA ILE A 160 3.51 -5.59 19.60
C ILE A 160 3.71 -7.09 19.76
N VAL A 161 4.96 -7.51 19.86
CA VAL A 161 5.37 -8.92 19.94
C VAL A 161 6.18 -9.18 21.18
N THR A 162 6.05 -10.38 21.75
CA THR A 162 6.99 -10.84 22.77
C THR A 162 8.28 -11.32 22.11
N LEU A 163 9.41 -11.12 22.77
CA LEU A 163 10.72 -11.58 22.33
C LEU A 163 11.14 -12.85 23.11
N PRO A 164 11.73 -13.86 22.45
CA PRO A 164 11.96 -13.94 21.00
C PRO A 164 10.65 -14.11 20.20
N ILE A 165 10.65 -13.65 18.94
CA ILE A 165 9.44 -13.65 18.09
C ILE A 165 9.04 -15.08 17.69
N SER A 166 7.77 -15.45 17.92
CA SER A 166 7.19 -16.69 17.40
C SER A 166 6.85 -16.58 15.90
N ASP A 167 7.19 -17.62 15.12
CA ASP A 167 6.95 -17.72 13.66
C ASP A 167 5.50 -18.14 13.32
N LEU A 168 4.52 -17.55 14.00
CA LEU A 168 3.13 -17.86 13.74
C LEU A 168 2.60 -17.06 12.55
N GLY A 169 2.00 -17.78 11.60
CA GLY A 169 1.13 -17.21 10.57
C GLY A 169 1.82 -16.64 9.33
N ILE A 170 3.15 -16.79 9.19
CA ILE A 170 3.86 -16.37 7.97
C ILE A 170 3.94 -17.55 7.00
N ASN A 171 3.16 -17.51 5.91
CA ASN A 171 3.22 -18.52 4.86
C ASN A 171 3.30 -17.86 3.48
N ARG A 172 4.32 -18.25 2.70
CA ARG A 172 4.60 -17.74 1.35
C ARG A 172 3.64 -18.26 0.29
N ASN A 173 2.95 -19.38 0.53
CA ASN A 173 2.16 -20.10 -0.47
C ASN A 173 0.64 -19.87 -0.31
N ILE A 174 0.25 -18.76 0.32
CA ILE A 174 -1.15 -18.37 0.41
C ILE A 174 -1.49 -17.54 -0.83
N LEU A 175 -2.63 -17.85 -1.46
CA LEU A 175 -3.16 -17.13 -2.60
C LEU A 175 -4.52 -16.53 -2.25
N HIS A 176 -4.65 -15.21 -2.37
CA HIS A 176 -5.95 -14.55 -2.44
C HIS A 176 -6.47 -14.61 -3.87
N ASN A 177 -7.50 -15.42 -4.09
CA ASN A 177 -8.04 -15.68 -5.42
C ASN A 177 -9.42 -15.03 -5.59
N PHE A 178 -9.50 -14.09 -6.53
CA PHE A 178 -10.71 -13.37 -6.91
C PHE A 178 -10.99 -13.66 -8.39
N THR A 179 -11.74 -14.72 -8.65
CA THR A 179 -12.16 -15.09 -10.01
C THR A 179 -13.65 -14.91 -10.22
N TYR A 180 -14.06 -14.58 -11.45
CA TYR A 180 -15.47 -14.49 -11.85
C TYR A 180 -16.29 -13.50 -11.00
N ASN A 181 -15.68 -12.37 -10.63
CA ASN A 181 -16.35 -11.33 -9.86
C ASN A 181 -16.82 -10.18 -10.75
N GLU A 182 -17.90 -9.53 -10.32
CA GLU A 182 -18.39 -8.29 -10.91
C GLU A 182 -18.24 -7.14 -9.92
N TYR A 183 -17.61 -6.06 -10.36
CA TYR A 183 -17.41 -4.82 -9.63
C TYR A 183 -18.04 -3.70 -10.42
N TYR A 184 -19.18 -3.20 -9.94
CA TYR A 184 -20.00 -2.27 -10.72
C TYR A 184 -20.40 -1.03 -9.91
N ASN A 185 -20.15 0.17 -10.45
CA ASN A 185 -20.65 1.43 -9.89
C ASN A 185 -20.28 1.66 -8.40
N ASN A 186 -19.06 1.29 -8.00
CA ASN A 186 -18.54 1.60 -6.67
C ASN A 186 -17.84 2.96 -6.68
N VAL A 187 -18.16 3.82 -5.71
CA VAL A 187 -17.78 5.25 -5.75
C VAL A 187 -16.27 5.46 -5.58
N GLU A 188 -15.57 4.68 -4.76
CA GLU A 188 -14.13 4.88 -4.47
C GLU A 188 -13.22 3.84 -5.16
N GLY A 189 -13.77 3.05 -6.10
CA GLY A 189 -13.02 2.06 -6.87
C GLY A 189 -13.59 0.64 -6.73
N ALA A 190 -13.10 -0.29 -7.54
CA ALA A 190 -13.53 -1.67 -7.53
C ALA A 190 -12.79 -2.49 -6.46
N PHE A 191 -11.48 -2.35 -6.40
CA PHE A 191 -10.62 -3.20 -5.58
C PHE A 191 -9.45 -2.40 -5.01
N PHE A 192 -9.22 -2.52 -3.70
CA PHE A 192 -8.10 -1.90 -3.01
C PHE A 192 -7.35 -2.95 -2.22
N THR A 193 -6.03 -3.01 -2.36
CA THR A 193 -5.18 -3.79 -1.47
C THR A 193 -4.00 -2.97 -0.99
N ALA A 194 -3.66 -3.16 0.28
CA ALA A 194 -2.44 -2.63 0.86
C ALA A 194 -1.74 -3.70 1.69
N THR A 195 -0.43 -3.88 1.53
CA THR A 195 0.32 -4.87 2.32
C THR A 195 1.63 -4.35 2.92
N ALA A 196 1.90 -4.76 4.16
CA ALA A 196 3.13 -4.51 4.89
C ALA A 196 3.49 -5.75 5.73
N GLY A 197 4.75 -6.14 5.65
CA GLY A 197 5.29 -7.31 6.36
C GLY A 197 6.44 -7.96 5.60
N GLU A 198 7.07 -8.94 6.23
CA GLU A 198 8.21 -9.69 5.70
C GLU A 198 7.83 -10.51 4.46
N VAL A 199 6.64 -11.12 4.51
CA VAL A 199 6.07 -11.94 3.43
C VAL A 199 4.59 -11.67 3.37
N ASN A 200 4.09 -11.36 2.17
CA ASN A 200 2.66 -11.20 1.92
C ASN A 200 2.13 -12.24 0.92
N PRO A 201 0.89 -12.74 1.11
CA PRO A 201 0.26 -13.69 0.21
C PRO A 201 0.18 -13.20 -1.23
N TRP A 202 0.18 -14.12 -2.19
CA TRP A 202 -0.02 -13.81 -3.61
C TRP A 202 -1.45 -13.34 -3.86
N MET A 203 -1.63 -12.64 -4.98
CA MET A 203 -2.95 -12.18 -5.40
C MET A 203 -3.25 -12.60 -6.84
N CYS A 204 -4.46 -13.07 -7.07
CA CYS A 204 -5.01 -13.31 -8.41
C CYS A 204 -6.37 -12.62 -8.53
N LEU A 205 -6.49 -11.69 -9.48
CA LEU A 205 -7.76 -11.18 -9.97
C LEU A 205 -7.91 -11.61 -11.42
N SER A 206 -8.85 -12.51 -11.71
CA SER A 206 -9.05 -12.98 -13.08
C SER A 206 -10.50 -13.20 -13.48
N TYR A 207 -10.76 -13.22 -14.78
CA TYR A 207 -12.09 -13.45 -15.35
C TYR A 207 -13.18 -12.54 -14.74
N SER A 208 -12.80 -11.34 -14.30
CA SER A 208 -13.67 -10.43 -13.58
C SER A 208 -14.03 -9.21 -14.43
N ARG A 209 -15.18 -8.62 -14.13
CA ARG A 209 -15.69 -7.41 -14.79
C ARG A 209 -15.62 -6.24 -13.82
N LEU A 210 -14.96 -5.17 -14.23
CA LEU A 210 -14.78 -3.96 -13.46
C LEU A 210 -15.33 -2.82 -14.31
N GLU A 211 -16.54 -2.36 -14.00
CA GLU A 211 -17.26 -1.40 -14.84
C GLU A 211 -17.80 -0.21 -14.02
N ASN A 212 -17.64 1.01 -14.51
CA ASN A 212 -18.20 2.23 -13.91
C ASN A 212 -17.74 2.52 -12.46
N ASN A 213 -16.54 2.08 -12.07
CA ASN A 213 -16.00 2.32 -10.72
C ASN A 213 -15.15 3.59 -10.67
N GLY A 214 -15.24 4.28 -9.54
CA GLY A 214 -14.66 5.61 -9.38
C GLY A 214 -15.54 6.68 -10.03
N ARG A 215 -15.65 7.84 -9.38
CA ARG A 215 -16.42 8.97 -9.89
C ARG A 215 -15.53 10.18 -10.12
N GLN A 216 -15.77 10.84 -11.24
CA GLN A 216 -15.33 12.22 -11.43
C GLN A 216 -16.19 13.12 -10.53
N LEU A 217 -15.53 14.02 -9.80
CA LEU A 217 -16.19 14.99 -8.93
C LEU A 217 -16.29 16.35 -9.63
N TYR A 218 -15.15 17.00 -9.85
CA TYR A 218 -15.08 18.31 -10.49
C TYR A 218 -13.73 18.49 -11.19
N GLY A 219 -13.73 18.96 -12.43
CA GLY A 219 -12.48 19.12 -13.19
C GLY A 219 -11.68 17.80 -13.25
N ASN A 220 -10.42 17.83 -12.81
CA ASN A 220 -9.56 16.65 -12.70
C ASN A 220 -9.59 15.98 -11.31
N PHE A 221 -10.52 16.37 -10.44
CA PHE A 221 -10.69 15.73 -9.13
C PHE A 221 -11.61 14.52 -9.26
N THR A 222 -11.11 13.39 -8.77
CA THR A 222 -11.81 12.11 -8.77
C THR A 222 -11.80 11.50 -7.37
N THR A 223 -12.71 10.58 -7.12
CA THR A 223 -12.77 9.83 -5.84
C THR A 223 -11.66 8.80 -5.68
N THR A 224 -11.08 8.33 -6.78
CA THR A 224 -9.99 7.35 -6.81
C THR A 224 -9.02 7.63 -7.96
N ARG A 225 -7.80 7.09 -7.85
CA ARG A 225 -6.78 7.12 -8.90
C ARG A 225 -6.88 5.93 -9.86
N ALA A 226 -7.55 4.86 -9.47
CA ALA A 226 -7.71 3.66 -10.28
C ALA A 226 -8.91 2.83 -9.81
N ALA A 227 -9.49 2.05 -10.72
CA ALA A 227 -10.48 1.04 -10.37
C ALA A 227 -9.87 -0.04 -9.47
N VAL A 228 -8.64 -0.45 -9.77
CA VAL A 228 -7.89 -1.43 -8.99
C VAL A 228 -6.62 -0.77 -8.48
N TYR A 229 -6.51 -0.64 -7.17
CA TYR A 229 -5.39 0.01 -6.51
C TYR A 229 -4.66 -0.98 -5.61
N LEU A 230 -3.40 -1.26 -5.93
CA LEU A 230 -2.53 -2.16 -5.18
C LEU A 230 -1.32 -1.37 -4.66
N ASP A 231 -1.18 -1.21 -3.34
CA ASP A 231 0.04 -0.74 -2.68
C ASP A 231 0.65 -1.90 -1.89
N ILE A 232 1.50 -2.67 -2.55
CA ILE A 232 1.92 -3.99 -2.10
C ILE A 232 3.41 -4.01 -1.80
N GLN A 233 3.76 -4.63 -0.68
CA GLN A 233 5.15 -4.85 -0.29
C GLN A 233 5.42 -6.33 -0.05
N ASN A 234 6.59 -6.80 -0.46
CA ASN A 234 7.04 -8.18 -0.28
C ASN A 234 5.99 -9.24 -0.72
N MET A 235 5.25 -8.93 -1.79
CA MET A 235 4.29 -9.83 -2.44
C MET A 235 4.93 -10.33 -3.74
N GLN A 236 5.25 -11.62 -3.82
CA GLN A 236 6.02 -12.16 -4.94
C GLN A 236 5.24 -12.22 -6.24
N ASP A 237 3.94 -12.52 -6.21
CA ASP A 237 3.16 -12.75 -7.42
C ASP A 237 1.83 -12.01 -7.38
N VAL A 238 1.56 -11.27 -8.47
CA VAL A 238 0.26 -10.67 -8.76
C VAL A 238 -0.18 -11.06 -10.16
N TYR A 239 -1.34 -11.71 -10.25
CA TYR A 239 -1.97 -12.10 -11.50
C TYR A 239 -3.19 -11.22 -11.74
N PHE A 240 -3.14 -10.40 -12.80
CA PHE A 240 -4.28 -9.65 -13.30
C PHE A 240 -4.58 -10.12 -14.73
N LYS A 241 -5.51 -11.08 -14.86
CA LYS A 241 -5.67 -11.84 -16.10
C LYS A 241 -7.10 -11.94 -16.59
N ASN A 242 -7.30 -11.84 -17.91
CA ASN A 242 -8.61 -12.14 -18.51
C ASN A 242 -9.74 -11.27 -17.95
N ASN A 243 -9.45 -10.04 -17.53
CA ASN A 243 -10.44 -9.12 -16.97
C ASN A 243 -10.95 -8.12 -18.00
N LEU A 244 -12.18 -7.65 -17.80
CA LEU A 244 -12.75 -6.48 -18.46
C LEU A 244 -12.66 -5.29 -17.50
N VAL A 245 -12.00 -4.22 -17.92
CA VAL A 245 -11.89 -2.95 -17.18
C VAL A 245 -12.48 -1.86 -18.06
N ARG A 246 -13.75 -1.51 -17.85
CA ARG A 246 -14.49 -0.59 -18.72
C ARG A 246 -15.02 0.65 -17.99
N ASN A 247 -14.89 1.82 -18.61
CA ASN A 247 -15.53 3.07 -18.17
C ASN A 247 -15.28 3.37 -16.68
N ASN A 248 -14.08 3.09 -16.20
CA ASN A 248 -13.68 3.38 -14.82
C ASN A 248 -12.83 4.64 -14.76
N THR A 249 -12.78 5.26 -13.58
CA THR A 249 -11.75 6.26 -13.28
C THR A 249 -10.41 5.54 -13.06
N GLY A 250 -9.51 5.65 -14.03
CA GLY A 250 -8.28 4.86 -14.11
C GLY A 250 -8.54 3.36 -14.28
N GLY A 251 -7.50 2.59 -14.59
CA GLY A 251 -7.58 1.14 -14.71
C GLY A 251 -6.96 0.44 -13.51
N VAL A 252 -5.73 -0.03 -13.68
CA VAL A 252 -4.97 -0.76 -12.66
C VAL A 252 -3.76 0.06 -12.23
N TYR A 253 -3.61 0.25 -10.92
CA TYR A 253 -2.49 0.93 -10.29
C TYR A 253 -1.78 -0.03 -9.35
N ILE A 254 -0.50 -0.27 -9.59
CA ILE A 254 0.35 -1.15 -8.80
C ILE A 254 1.57 -0.34 -8.33
N MET A 255 1.65 -0.10 -7.03
CA MET A 255 2.85 0.37 -6.36
C MET A 255 3.46 -0.79 -5.60
N ALA A 256 4.70 -1.15 -5.93
CA ALA A 256 5.34 -2.35 -5.41
C ALA A 256 6.64 -2.00 -4.69
N GLY A 257 6.86 -2.55 -3.49
CA GLY A 257 8.07 -2.37 -2.72
C GLY A 257 8.65 -3.69 -2.21
N SER A 258 9.98 -3.79 -2.20
CA SER A 258 10.66 -4.94 -1.59
C SER A 258 12.11 -4.58 -1.28
N MET A 259 12.60 -4.90 -0.08
CA MET A 259 14.01 -4.67 0.27
C MET A 259 14.94 -5.76 -0.27
N GLY A 260 14.42 -6.95 -0.58
CA GLY A 260 15.20 -8.10 -1.05
C GLY A 260 14.82 -8.52 -2.47
N ALA A 261 15.81 -8.96 -3.25
CA ALA A 261 15.56 -9.54 -4.58
C ALA A 261 14.74 -10.84 -4.55
N ALA A 262 14.71 -11.53 -3.40
CA ALA A 262 13.91 -12.75 -3.19
C ALA A 262 12.42 -12.46 -2.98
N THR A 263 12.04 -11.23 -2.59
CA THR A 263 10.66 -10.81 -2.34
C THR A 263 10.16 -9.80 -3.38
N LYS A 264 10.90 -9.64 -4.49
CA LYS A 264 10.48 -8.80 -5.62
C LYS A 264 9.19 -9.33 -6.23
N LEU A 265 8.34 -8.41 -6.65
CA LEU A 265 7.12 -8.64 -7.38
C LEU A 265 7.40 -9.18 -8.78
N GLN A 266 6.62 -10.18 -9.16
CA GLN A 266 6.39 -10.67 -10.51
C GLN A 266 4.92 -10.39 -10.85
N ALA A 267 4.68 -9.22 -11.43
CA ALA A 267 3.35 -8.85 -11.91
C ALA A 267 3.10 -9.51 -13.27
N ASN A 268 1.91 -10.07 -13.45
CA ASN A 268 1.47 -10.67 -14.69
C ASN A 268 0.12 -10.07 -15.09
N VAL A 269 0.18 -9.08 -15.98
CA VAL A 269 -0.98 -8.37 -16.53
C VAL A 269 -1.18 -8.86 -17.95
N THR A 270 -2.05 -9.86 -18.14
CA THR A 270 -2.23 -10.49 -19.46
C THR A 270 -3.67 -10.75 -19.86
N ASN A 271 -3.95 -10.67 -21.16
CA ASN A 271 -5.27 -10.95 -21.75
C ASN A 271 -6.40 -10.06 -21.20
N ASN A 272 -6.13 -8.84 -20.80
CA ASN A 272 -7.16 -7.92 -20.28
C ASN A 272 -7.65 -6.97 -21.36
N LEU A 273 -8.90 -6.56 -21.27
CA LEU A 273 -9.49 -5.50 -22.06
C LEU A 273 -9.68 -4.26 -21.18
N PHE A 274 -8.89 -3.22 -21.44
CA PHE A 274 -9.02 -1.90 -20.86
C PHE A 274 -9.71 -0.98 -21.86
N GLU A 275 -10.97 -0.64 -21.59
CA GLU A 275 -11.82 0.09 -22.51
C GLU A 275 -12.36 1.36 -21.84
N GLU A 276 -12.24 2.51 -22.50
CA GLU A 276 -12.84 3.77 -22.03
C GLU A 276 -12.41 4.16 -20.59
N THR A 277 -11.15 3.90 -20.20
CA THR A 277 -10.67 4.36 -18.88
C THR A 277 -10.48 5.87 -18.87
N LEU A 278 -10.93 6.55 -17.81
CA LEU A 278 -11.00 8.02 -17.75
C LEU A 278 -10.08 8.61 -16.69
N HIS A 279 -9.61 9.83 -16.94
CA HIS A 279 -8.85 10.75 -16.06
C HIS A 279 -7.44 10.28 -15.67
N TRP A 280 -7.30 9.04 -15.20
CA TRP A 280 -6.07 8.44 -14.70
C TRP A 280 -5.53 7.38 -15.67
N PRO A 281 -4.29 6.89 -15.50
CA PRO A 281 -3.74 5.84 -16.34
C PRO A 281 -4.62 4.58 -16.38
N SER A 282 -4.68 3.93 -17.55
CA SER A 282 -5.28 2.60 -17.71
C SER A 282 -4.41 1.54 -17.01
N LEU A 283 -3.09 1.73 -17.05
CA LEU A 283 -2.15 0.88 -16.34
C LEU A 283 -1.01 1.73 -15.77
N TYR A 284 -0.83 1.66 -14.46
CA TYR A 284 0.30 2.26 -13.76
C TYR A 284 0.99 1.18 -12.95
N ILE A 285 2.28 0.96 -13.19
CA ILE A 285 3.11 0.08 -12.37
C ILE A 285 4.37 0.84 -11.99
N ALA A 286 4.61 0.98 -10.69
CA ALA A 286 5.78 1.65 -10.17
C ALA A 286 6.43 0.87 -9.03
N THR A 287 7.73 1.07 -8.91
CA THR A 287 8.50 0.63 -7.74
C THR A 287 8.56 1.75 -6.72
N ARG A 288 8.41 1.42 -5.44
CA ARG A 288 8.62 2.35 -4.33
C ARG A 288 10.09 2.73 -4.25
N GLU A 289 10.39 3.98 -3.87
CA GLU A 289 11.76 4.44 -3.70
C GLU A 289 12.54 3.52 -2.74
N ASN A 290 13.86 3.38 -2.98
CA ASN A 290 14.77 2.53 -2.21
C ASN A 290 14.39 1.03 -2.16
N SER A 291 13.54 0.55 -3.08
CA SER A 291 13.25 -0.87 -3.23
C SER A 291 14.12 -1.53 -4.31
N ALA A 292 14.27 -2.85 -4.22
CA ALA A 292 14.79 -3.66 -5.32
C ALA A 292 13.91 -3.49 -6.57
N TYR A 293 14.48 -3.74 -7.75
CA TYR A 293 13.73 -3.69 -9.00
C TYR A 293 12.61 -4.73 -9.01
N GLN A 294 11.46 -4.35 -9.55
CA GLN A 294 10.28 -5.19 -9.69
C GLN A 294 10.18 -5.71 -11.13
N HIS A 295 9.45 -6.80 -11.36
CA HIS A 295 9.24 -7.37 -12.69
C HIS A 295 7.77 -7.32 -13.10
N ALA A 296 7.49 -7.00 -14.36
CA ALA A 296 6.13 -7.00 -14.90
C ALA A 296 6.08 -7.58 -16.32
N LEU A 297 5.33 -8.68 -16.49
CA LEU A 297 4.90 -9.16 -17.80
C LEU A 297 3.58 -8.48 -18.16
N ILE A 298 3.58 -7.74 -19.26
CA ILE A 298 2.42 -7.02 -19.78
C ILE A 298 2.24 -7.46 -21.22
N ALA A 299 1.33 -8.41 -21.44
CA ALA A 299 1.16 -8.98 -22.77
C ALA A 299 -0.27 -9.32 -23.15
N TYR A 300 -0.57 -9.22 -24.45
CA TYR A 300 -1.88 -9.57 -25.01
C TYR A 300 -3.04 -8.76 -24.40
N ASN A 301 -2.77 -7.54 -23.92
CA ASN A 301 -3.81 -6.65 -23.45
C ASN A 301 -4.26 -5.72 -24.56
N ASP A 302 -5.53 -5.34 -24.51
CA ASP A 302 -6.11 -4.31 -25.35
C ASP A 302 -6.35 -3.05 -24.51
N PHE A 303 -5.82 -1.92 -24.97
CA PHE A 303 -5.97 -0.61 -24.35
C PHE A 303 -6.63 0.32 -25.37
N SER A 304 -7.89 0.65 -25.13
CA SER A 304 -8.77 1.19 -26.15
C SER A 304 -9.56 2.38 -25.61
N TRP A 305 -9.59 3.47 -26.38
CA TRP A 305 -10.43 4.64 -26.09
C TRP A 305 -10.22 5.27 -24.70
N SER A 306 -9.02 5.13 -24.14
CA SER A 306 -8.68 5.75 -22.86
C SER A 306 -8.58 7.27 -23.00
N TYR A 307 -9.04 8.01 -22.01
CA TYR A 307 -9.03 9.47 -21.98
C TYR A 307 -8.40 10.00 -20.70
N SER A 308 -7.09 10.28 -20.76
CA SER A 308 -6.28 10.68 -19.60
C SER A 308 -5.36 11.86 -19.97
N PRO A 309 -5.87 13.05 -20.34
CA PRO A 309 -5.06 14.13 -20.90
C PRO A 309 -3.96 14.68 -19.97
N TYR A 310 -4.06 14.44 -18.66
CA TYR A 310 -3.10 14.92 -17.65
C TYR A 310 -2.13 13.83 -17.16
N HIS A 311 -2.28 12.59 -17.64
CA HIS A 311 -1.49 11.45 -17.23
C HIS A 311 -1.12 10.61 -18.45
N ASP A 312 -0.14 9.73 -18.34
CA ASP A 312 0.12 8.79 -19.43
C ASP A 312 -0.92 7.67 -19.39
N VAL A 313 -1.26 7.11 -20.55
CA VAL A 313 -2.21 5.97 -20.59
C VAL A 313 -1.60 4.76 -19.88
N ILE A 314 -0.30 4.53 -20.11
CA ILE A 314 0.48 3.49 -19.46
C ILE A 314 1.76 4.10 -18.89
N THR A 315 2.03 3.85 -17.61
CA THR A 315 3.27 4.27 -16.94
C THR A 315 3.96 3.07 -16.30
N LEU A 316 5.24 2.89 -16.61
CA LEU A 316 6.11 1.87 -16.02
C LEU A 316 7.35 2.55 -15.38
N ALA A 317 7.27 2.80 -14.08
CA ALA A 317 8.27 3.59 -13.36
C ALA A 317 9.17 2.68 -12.50
N GLN A 318 10.45 2.55 -12.87
CA GLN A 318 11.44 1.72 -12.16
C GLN A 318 11.07 0.23 -12.11
N VAL A 319 10.37 -0.27 -13.12
CA VAL A 319 9.98 -1.68 -13.25
C VAL A 319 10.63 -2.31 -14.49
N VAL A 320 11.23 -3.49 -14.32
CA VAL A 320 11.74 -4.28 -15.44
C VAL A 320 10.54 -4.92 -16.13
N SER A 321 10.23 -4.48 -17.34
CA SER A 321 9.01 -4.87 -18.04
C SER A 321 9.29 -5.69 -19.30
N GLU A 322 8.47 -6.72 -19.49
CA GLU A 322 8.26 -7.39 -20.77
C GLU A 322 6.93 -6.90 -21.34
N PHE A 323 6.99 -5.90 -22.22
CA PHE A 323 5.81 -5.27 -22.81
C PHE A 323 5.63 -5.77 -24.25
N THR A 324 4.77 -6.75 -24.48
CA THR A 324 4.70 -7.43 -25.77
C THR A 324 3.30 -7.82 -26.25
N HIS A 325 3.06 -7.78 -27.55
CA HIS A 325 1.78 -8.19 -28.16
C HIS A 325 0.56 -7.44 -27.60
N ASN A 326 0.73 -6.20 -27.12
CA ASN A 326 -0.39 -5.37 -26.69
C ASN A 326 -0.95 -4.56 -27.87
N TYR A 327 -2.27 -4.35 -27.87
CA TYR A 327 -2.97 -3.48 -28.81
C TYR A 327 -3.32 -2.18 -28.08
N LEU A 328 -2.85 -1.05 -28.59
CA LEU A 328 -3.12 0.27 -28.01
C LEU A 328 -3.72 1.12 -29.10
N HIS A 329 -5.00 1.46 -28.99
CA HIS A 329 -5.66 2.23 -30.03
C HIS A 329 -6.65 3.28 -29.55
N SER A 330 -6.71 4.37 -30.31
CA SER A 330 -7.67 5.47 -30.08
C SER A 330 -7.60 6.07 -28.67
N ASN A 331 -6.44 5.98 -28.02
CA ASN A 331 -6.24 6.55 -26.69
C ASN A 331 -5.78 8.00 -26.79
N ILE A 332 -6.16 8.80 -25.81
CA ILE A 332 -5.70 10.17 -25.58
C ILE A 332 -5.03 10.20 -24.21
N GLY A 333 -3.76 10.58 -24.17
CA GLY A 333 -3.01 10.74 -22.93
C GLY A 333 -1.95 11.81 -23.05
N ARG A 334 -1.33 12.19 -21.93
CA ARG A 334 -0.13 13.04 -21.95
C ARG A 334 0.92 12.42 -22.87
N HIS A 335 1.25 11.16 -22.60
CA HIS A 335 1.85 10.20 -23.53
C HIS A 335 1.03 8.89 -23.51
N ILE A 336 1.30 7.96 -24.42
CA ILE A 336 0.60 6.66 -24.44
C ILE A 336 1.36 5.62 -23.61
N LEU A 337 2.68 5.62 -23.70
CA LEU A 337 3.54 4.74 -22.93
C LEU A 337 4.74 5.53 -22.42
N ASP A 338 4.93 5.58 -21.11
CA ASP A 338 6.11 6.17 -20.46
C ASP A 338 6.84 5.11 -19.63
N ILE A 339 8.12 4.89 -19.94
CA ILE A 339 9.00 3.94 -19.26
C ILE A 339 10.25 4.67 -18.78
N TYR A 340 10.43 4.75 -17.46
CA TYR A 340 11.49 5.57 -16.86
C TYR A 340 12.05 5.02 -15.55
N GLY A 341 13.13 5.65 -15.08
CA GLY A 341 13.61 5.49 -13.70
C GLY A 341 14.81 4.54 -13.51
N PHE A 342 15.39 4.04 -14.61
CA PHE A 342 16.66 3.29 -14.59
C PHE A 342 17.88 4.17 -14.89
N GLN A 343 17.73 5.48 -14.79
CA GLN A 343 18.82 6.44 -14.93
C GLN A 343 19.97 6.06 -13.99
N LYS A 344 21.17 5.83 -14.54
CA LYS A 344 22.40 5.48 -13.80
C LYS A 344 22.41 4.10 -13.14
N VAL A 345 21.44 3.22 -13.43
CA VAL A 345 21.41 1.84 -12.93
C VAL A 345 21.75 0.87 -14.06
N ARG A 346 22.85 0.11 -13.92
CA ARG A 346 23.12 -1.04 -14.78
C ARG A 346 22.39 -2.25 -14.23
N LEU A 347 21.28 -2.62 -14.85
CA LEU A 347 20.59 -3.87 -14.53
C LEU A 347 21.25 -5.04 -15.27
N PRO A 348 21.38 -6.21 -14.63
CA PRO A 348 21.76 -7.46 -15.30
C PRO A 348 20.60 -8.09 -16.11
N VAL A 349 19.47 -7.39 -16.21
CA VAL A 349 18.23 -7.85 -16.87
C VAL A 349 17.78 -6.78 -17.85
N TYR A 350 17.33 -7.20 -19.03
CA TYR A 350 16.88 -6.32 -20.09
C TYR A 350 15.38 -6.03 -19.97
N GLN A 351 14.99 -4.79 -20.23
CA GLN A 351 13.61 -4.45 -20.56
C GLN A 351 13.34 -4.81 -22.02
N THR A 352 12.17 -5.36 -22.31
CA THR A 352 11.78 -5.70 -23.68
C THR A 352 10.46 -5.03 -24.04
N THR A 353 10.42 -4.43 -25.22
CA THR A 353 9.19 -3.85 -25.79
C THR A 353 9.14 -4.29 -27.25
N SER A 354 8.24 -5.23 -27.59
CA SER A 354 8.23 -5.84 -28.92
C SER A 354 6.83 -6.27 -29.36
N HIS A 355 6.56 -6.26 -30.67
CA HIS A 355 5.31 -6.77 -31.25
C HIS A 355 4.03 -6.06 -30.75
N ASN A 356 4.14 -4.81 -30.28
CA ASN A 356 2.98 -4.01 -29.88
C ASN A 356 2.43 -3.23 -31.07
N SER A 357 1.11 -3.06 -31.11
CA SER A 357 0.42 -2.34 -32.16
C SER A 357 -0.15 -1.04 -31.60
N LEU A 358 0.33 0.10 -32.12
CA LEU A 358 -0.14 1.43 -31.71
C LEU A 358 -0.83 2.09 -32.89
N ALA A 359 -2.12 2.38 -32.77
CA ALA A 359 -2.92 2.96 -33.87
C ALA A 359 -3.87 4.07 -33.39
N LYS A 360 -3.90 5.20 -34.10
CA LYS A 360 -4.85 6.30 -33.84
C LYS A 360 -4.79 6.89 -32.41
N ASN A 361 -3.67 6.75 -31.72
CA ASN A 361 -3.48 7.36 -30.41
C ASN A 361 -3.05 8.83 -30.55
N MET A 362 -3.34 9.65 -29.55
CA MET A 362 -3.00 11.07 -29.50
C MET A 362 -2.29 11.40 -28.19
N ALA A 363 -1.02 11.82 -28.28
CA ALA A 363 -0.28 12.40 -27.18
C ALA A 363 -0.55 13.91 -27.12
N VAL A 364 -0.89 14.43 -25.95
CA VAL A 364 -1.30 15.83 -25.77
C VAL A 364 -0.37 16.66 -24.88
N ASP A 365 0.76 16.10 -24.45
CA ASP A 365 1.76 16.87 -23.68
C ASP A 365 2.21 18.11 -24.48
N PRO A 366 2.10 19.33 -23.92
CA PRO A 366 2.42 20.56 -24.63
C PRO A 366 3.93 20.74 -24.87
N THR A 367 4.77 20.05 -24.10
CA THR A 367 6.23 20.16 -24.15
C THR A 367 6.85 19.03 -24.95
N TYR A 368 6.34 17.80 -24.80
CA TYR A 368 6.88 16.61 -25.46
C TYR A 368 5.76 15.75 -26.07
N GLN A 369 5.39 15.99 -27.33
CA GLN A 369 4.30 15.28 -28.02
C GLN A 369 4.62 13.82 -28.41
N GLY A 370 5.50 13.14 -27.68
CA GLY A 370 5.89 11.75 -27.95
C GLY A 370 4.76 10.77 -27.64
N THR A 371 4.43 9.87 -28.56
CA THR A 371 3.49 8.77 -28.25
C THR A 371 4.10 7.81 -27.23
N ILE A 372 5.41 7.56 -27.32
CA ILE A 372 6.16 6.67 -26.45
C ILE A 372 7.38 7.42 -25.93
N ILE A 373 7.62 7.35 -24.62
CA ILE A 373 8.81 7.83 -23.95
C ILE A 373 9.54 6.63 -23.35
N ALA A 374 10.84 6.50 -23.65
CA ALA A 374 11.68 5.42 -23.16
C ALA A 374 13.05 5.96 -22.74
N GLY A 375 13.47 5.60 -21.52
CA GLY A 375 14.83 5.87 -21.05
C GLY A 375 15.04 7.25 -20.45
N SER A 376 13.98 7.87 -19.92
CA SER A 376 14.11 9.10 -19.14
C SER A 376 14.76 8.84 -17.80
#